data_AF-Q1WUK6-F1
#
_entry.id   AF-Q1WUK6-F1
#
_cell.length_a   1.000
_cell.length_b   1.000
_cell.length_c   1.000
_cell.angle_alpha   90.00
_cell.angle_beta   90.00
_cell.angle_gamma   90.00
#
_symmetry.space_group_name_H-M   'P 1'
#
loop_
_entity.id
_entity.type
_entity.pdbx_description
1 polymer ?
#
loop_
_entity_poly.entity_id
_entity_poly.type
_entity_poly.pdbx_seq_one_letter_code
_entity_poly.pdbx_strand_id
1 'polypeptide(L)'
;MYKYSEEFIERDIFLEKKLGISNLQIYAYRHKNVLKVTGKIESDGLKKDISFALVGYDKNNDIILTEKNSGYGNFIVTSRIKPNSFFNEYPFGFSYGSKVVNKVKKIKVYPVEED
;
A
#
# COMPACT_ATOMS: atom_id res chain seq x y z
N MET A 1 -15.95 -10.84 -8.04
CA MET A 1 -14.67 -10.25 -7.54
C MET A 1 -13.96 -9.63 -8.74
N TYR A 2 -13.35 -8.45 -8.60
CA TYR A 2 -12.58 -7.80 -9.67
C TYR A 2 -11.14 -7.61 -9.18
N LYS A 3 -10.17 -8.22 -9.86
CA LYS A 3 -8.74 -8.08 -9.58
C LYS A 3 -8.19 -6.92 -10.42
N TYR A 4 -7.38 -6.06 -9.81
CA TYR A 4 -6.65 -5.03 -10.55
C TYR A 4 -5.39 -5.68 -11.16
N SER A 5 -5.19 -5.45 -12.45
CA SER A 5 -3.92 -5.77 -13.10
C SER A 5 -2.83 -4.78 -12.68
N GLU A 6 -1.57 -5.16 -12.85
CA GLU A 6 -0.42 -4.37 -12.40
C GLU A 6 -0.35 -2.99 -13.06
N GLU A 7 -0.79 -2.85 -14.31
CA GLU A 7 -0.83 -1.57 -15.03
C GLU A 7 -1.78 -0.53 -14.42
N PHE A 8 -2.72 -0.96 -13.57
CA PHE A 8 -3.63 -0.07 -12.82
C PHE A 8 -3.12 0.26 -11.42
N ILE A 9 -1.92 -0.21 -11.05
CA ILE A 9 -1.28 0.02 -9.77
C ILE A 9 -0.04 0.90 -9.99
N GLU A 10 -0.15 2.17 -9.63
CA GLU A 10 0.96 3.11 -9.64
C GLU A 10 1.80 2.98 -8.37
N ARG A 11 3.12 3.09 -8.58
CA ARG A 11 4.17 3.04 -7.57
C ARG A 11 5.07 4.26 -7.68
N ASP A 12 5.72 4.63 -6.59
CA ASP A 12 6.75 5.66 -6.58
C ASP A 12 8.13 5.01 -6.44
N ILE A 13 8.64 4.48 -7.56
CA ILE A 13 9.90 3.72 -7.60
C ILE A 13 11.09 4.56 -7.10
N PHE A 14 11.08 5.87 -7.35
CA PHE A 14 12.15 6.75 -6.89
C PHE A 14 12.14 6.87 -5.37
N LEU A 15 10.97 7.12 -4.78
CA LEU A 15 10.81 7.22 -3.33
C LEU A 15 11.11 5.88 -2.63
N GLU A 16 10.64 4.77 -3.21
CA GLU A 16 10.93 3.41 -2.72
C GLU A 16 12.44 3.18 -2.58
N LYS A 17 13.20 3.40 -3.66
CA LYS A 17 14.67 3.26 -3.65
C LYS A 17 15.34 4.23 -2.69
N LYS A 18 14.86 5.47 -2.62
CA LYS A 18 15.39 6.49 -1.69
C LYS A 18 15.32 5.99 -0.24
N LEU A 19 14.23 5.32 0.13
CA LEU A 19 13.96 4.81 1.48
C LEU A 19 14.54 3.43 1.79
N GLY A 20 15.16 2.78 0.81
CA GLY A 20 15.81 1.47 0.98
C GLY A 20 14.90 0.27 0.69
N ILE A 21 13.78 0.48 -0.01
CA ILE A 21 12.94 -0.61 -0.53
C ILE A 21 13.57 -1.12 -1.83
N SER A 22 14.04 -2.37 -1.83
CA SER A 22 14.65 -3.00 -3.01
C SER A 22 13.58 -3.60 -3.93
N ASN A 23 12.47 -4.08 -3.36
CA ASN A 23 11.33 -4.59 -4.11
C ASN A 23 10.01 -4.28 -3.40
N LEU A 24 8.95 -4.05 -4.17
CA LEU A 24 7.60 -3.87 -3.66
C LEU A 24 6.63 -4.65 -4.55
N GLN A 25 5.93 -5.60 -3.94
CA GLN A 25 4.89 -6.40 -4.59
C GLN A 25 3.52 -5.98 -4.05
N ILE A 26 2.56 -5.79 -4.95
CA ILE A 26 1.21 -5.33 -4.60
C ILE A 26 0.17 -6.20 -5.29
N TYR A 27 -0.82 -6.63 -4.52
CA TYR A 27 -2.02 -7.29 -5.01
C TYR A 27 -3.26 -6.51 -4.56
N ALA A 28 -4.08 -6.11 -5.52
CA ALA A 28 -5.30 -5.36 -5.25
C ALA A 28 -6.52 -6.04 -5.88
N TYR A 29 -7.62 -6.12 -5.13
CA TYR A 29 -8.89 -6.60 -5.64
C TYR A 29 -10.05 -5.90 -4.93
N ARG A 30 -11.20 -5.83 -5.62
CA ARG A 30 -12.46 -5.43 -5.02
C ARG A 30 -13.48 -6.54 -5.03
N HIS A 31 -14.28 -6.61 -3.97
CA HIS A 31 -15.41 -7.51 -3.84
C HIS A 31 -16.58 -6.75 -3.20
N LYS A 32 -17.70 -6.61 -3.93
CA LYS A 32 -18.81 -5.74 -3.56
C LYS A 32 -18.30 -4.31 -3.34
N ASN A 33 -18.60 -3.72 -2.18
CA ASN A 33 -18.17 -2.37 -1.80
C ASN A 33 -16.84 -2.36 -1.03
N VAL A 34 -16.05 -3.44 -1.10
CA VAL A 34 -14.78 -3.54 -0.36
C VAL A 34 -13.62 -3.57 -1.32
N LEU A 35 -12.66 -2.65 -1.12
CA LEU A 35 -11.34 -2.68 -1.73
C LEU A 35 -10.36 -3.30 -0.74
N LYS A 36 -9.62 -4.31 -1.18
CA LYS A 36 -8.48 -4.85 -0.44
C LYS A 36 -7.22 -4.68 -1.26
N VAL A 37 -6.19 -4.14 -0.61
CA VAL A 37 -4.84 -4.04 -1.16
C VAL A 37 -3.91 -4.69 -0.15
N THR A 38 -3.11 -5.64 -0.59
CA THR A 38 -2.07 -6.28 0.22
C THR A 38 -0.77 -6.24 -0.55
N GLY A 39 0.33 -6.13 0.15
CA GLY A 39 1.62 -6.22 -0.48
C GLY A 39 2.69 -6.65 0.48
N LYS A 40 3.90 -6.79 -0.06
CA LYS A 40 5.12 -6.99 0.70
C LYS A 40 6.21 -6.10 0.14
N ILE A 41 7.05 -5.57 1.02
CA ILE A 41 8.33 -5.01 0.63
C ILE A 41 9.45 -5.98 0.95
N GLU A 42 10.49 -5.96 0.12
CA GLU A 42 11.82 -6.44 0.46
C GLU A 42 12.72 -5.21 0.66
N SER A 43 13.55 -5.24 1.70
CA SER A 43 14.49 -4.18 2.01
C SER A 43 15.82 -4.75 2.50
N ASP A 44 16.91 -4.21 1.94
CA ASP A 44 18.28 -4.53 2.34
C ASP A 44 18.86 -3.48 3.30
N GLY A 45 18.04 -2.54 3.78
CA GLY A 45 18.47 -1.44 4.64
C GLY A 45 17.52 -0.25 4.58
N LEU A 46 16.37 -0.36 5.25
CA LEU A 46 15.44 0.76 5.43
C LEU A 46 16.16 1.91 6.14
N LYS A 47 16.02 3.13 5.60
CA LYS A 47 16.73 4.31 6.15
C LYS A 47 15.96 5.04 7.23
N LYS A 48 14.65 4.84 7.30
CA LYS A 48 13.71 5.52 8.20
C LYS A 48 12.55 4.60 8.55
N ASP A 49 11.85 4.97 9.61
CA ASP A 49 10.51 4.44 9.87
C ASP A 49 9.60 4.85 8.71
N ILE A 50 8.87 3.88 8.15
CA ILE A 50 7.95 4.13 7.05
C ILE A 50 6.59 3.50 7.34
N SER A 51 5.52 4.13 6.86
CA SER A 51 4.22 3.50 6.66
C SER A 51 3.88 3.53 5.17
N PHE A 52 2.69 3.06 4.79
CA PHE A 52 2.23 3.12 3.42
C PHE A 52 0.90 3.86 3.34
N ALA A 53 0.73 4.63 2.27
CA ALA A 53 -0.53 5.26 1.91
C ALA A 53 -1.09 4.64 0.62
N LEU A 54 -2.41 4.65 0.53
CA LEU A 54 -3.20 4.19 -0.59
C LEU A 54 -4.04 5.35 -1.11
N VAL A 55 -4.02 5.57 -2.42
CA VAL A 55 -4.91 6.52 -3.11
C VAL A 55 -5.65 5.79 -4.22
N GLY A 56 -6.97 5.96 -4.26
CA GLY A 56 -7.83 5.45 -5.33
C GLY A 56 -8.30 6.58 -6.21
N TYR A 57 -8.15 6.41 -7.52
CA TYR A 57 -8.56 7.37 -8.54
C TYR A 57 -9.73 6.84 -9.36
N ASP A 58 -10.61 7.74 -9.80
CA ASP A 58 -11.66 7.39 -10.75
C ASP A 58 -11.18 7.42 -12.21
N LYS A 59 -12.10 7.35 -13.17
CA LYS A 59 -11.78 7.36 -14.61
C LYS A 59 -11.23 8.69 -15.13
N ASN A 60 -11.44 9.79 -14.40
CA ASN A 60 -10.99 11.13 -14.75
C ASN A 60 -9.67 11.48 -14.03
N ASN A 61 -9.07 10.52 -13.30
CA ASN A 61 -7.96 10.72 -12.38
C ASN A 61 -8.29 11.60 -11.16
N ASP A 62 -9.58 11.74 -10.81
CA ASP A 62 -9.97 12.41 -9.56
C ASP A 62 -9.69 11.49 -8.36
N ILE A 63 -9.15 12.05 -7.28
CA ILE A 63 -8.94 11.30 -6.03
C ILE A 63 -10.30 11.10 -5.36
N ILE A 64 -10.67 9.83 -5.15
CA ILE A 64 -11.97 9.46 -4.55
C ILE A 64 -11.82 8.59 -3.30
N LEU A 65 -10.59 8.19 -2.97
CA LEU A 65 -10.26 7.36 -1.81
C LEU A 65 -8.83 7.67 -1.38
N THR A 66 -8.64 7.88 -0.08
CA THR A 66 -7.33 7.95 0.56
C THR A 66 -7.37 7.11 1.82
N GLU A 67 -6.36 6.26 2.01
CA GLU A 67 -6.25 5.39 3.17
C GLU A 67 -4.81 5.28 3.63
N LYS A 68 -4.61 5.12 4.94
CA LYS A 68 -3.31 4.78 5.52
C LYS A 68 -3.27 3.29 5.83
N ASN A 69 -2.07 2.72 5.82
CA ASN A 69 -1.84 1.32 6.15
C ASN A 69 -2.44 1.01 7.53
N SER A 70 -3.28 -0.03 7.57
CA SER A 70 -3.75 -0.64 8.81
C SER A 70 -2.75 -1.69 9.30
N GLY A 71 -2.45 -1.71 10.60
CA GLY A 71 -1.56 -2.72 11.18
C GLY A 71 -1.87 -4.13 10.71
N TYR A 72 -0.85 -4.87 10.31
CA TYR A 72 -0.99 -6.18 9.68
C TYR A 72 -0.96 -7.30 10.74
N GLY A 73 -2.03 -7.42 11.52
CA GLY A 73 -2.22 -8.49 12.52
C GLY A 73 -3.09 -8.09 13.71
N ASN A 74 -3.29 -9.03 14.65
CA ASN A 74 -3.95 -8.74 15.93
C ASN A 74 -2.97 -8.08 16.90
N PHE A 75 -3.17 -6.79 17.18
CA PHE A 75 -2.66 -6.00 18.31
C PHE A 75 -1.14 -5.91 18.56
N ILE A 76 -0.31 -6.74 17.91
CA ILE A 76 1.15 -6.79 18.11
C ILE A 76 1.91 -6.20 16.91
N VAL A 77 1.27 -6.12 15.74
CA VAL A 77 1.94 -5.74 14.49
C VAL A 77 1.53 -4.34 14.06
N THR A 78 2.51 -3.45 13.94
CA THR A 78 2.33 -2.03 13.60
C THR A 78 2.24 -1.82 12.10
N SER A 79 1.46 -0.84 11.63
CA SER A 79 1.49 -0.39 10.22
C SER A 79 2.82 0.27 9.83
N ARG A 80 3.59 0.72 10.82
CA ARG A 80 4.93 1.25 10.70
C ARG A 80 5.96 0.12 10.55
N ILE A 81 6.89 0.28 9.62
CA ILE A 81 8.01 -0.62 9.35
C ILE A 81 9.28 0.10 9.80
N LYS A 82 10.11 -0.56 10.60
CA LYS A 82 11.28 0.04 11.25
C LYS A 82 12.60 -0.46 10.63
N PRO A 83 13.62 0.39 10.49
CA PRO A 83 14.97 0.04 10.02
C PRO A 83 15.65 -1.12 10.71
N ASN A 84 15.47 -1.23 12.03
CA ASN A 84 16.21 -2.17 12.88
C ASN A 84 15.46 -3.49 13.10
N SER A 85 14.56 -3.88 12.20
CA SER A 85 13.94 -5.20 12.32
C SER A 85 14.94 -6.29 11.93
N PHE A 86 14.80 -7.47 12.55
CA PHE A 86 15.56 -8.66 12.17
C PHE A 86 15.18 -9.18 10.77
N PHE A 87 14.03 -8.78 10.26
CA PHE A 87 13.48 -9.23 8.99
C PHE A 87 13.79 -8.24 7.86
N ASN A 88 13.95 -8.76 6.64
CA ASN A 88 14.11 -7.95 5.42
C ASN A 88 12.83 -7.89 4.58
N GLU A 89 11.80 -8.64 4.98
CA GLU A 89 10.50 -8.68 4.31
C GLU A 89 9.40 -8.23 5.24
N TYR A 90 8.55 -7.33 4.74
CA TYR A 90 7.49 -6.73 5.55
C TYR A 90 6.17 -6.70 4.78
N PRO A 91 5.14 -7.42 5.26
CA PRO A 91 3.81 -7.34 4.66
C PRO A 91 3.13 -6.02 5.04
N PHE A 92 2.17 -5.60 4.22
CA PHE A 92 1.24 -4.51 4.55
C PHE A 92 -0.14 -4.76 3.95
N GLY A 93 -1.13 -4.02 4.43
CA GLY A 93 -2.50 -4.15 3.94
C GLY A 93 -3.35 -2.91 4.13
N PHE A 94 -4.38 -2.82 3.29
CA PHE A 94 -5.45 -1.85 3.32
C PHE A 94 -6.77 -2.58 3.12
N SER A 95 -7.79 -2.17 3.87
CA SER A 95 -9.15 -2.66 3.69
C SER A 95 -10.14 -1.51 3.84
N TYR A 96 -10.82 -1.15 2.75
CA TYR A 96 -11.75 -0.05 2.74
C TYR A 96 -13.13 -0.47 2.25
N GLY A 97 -14.18 -0.17 3.03
CA GLY A 97 -15.57 -0.52 2.74
C GLY A 97 -16.43 0.70 2.42
N SER A 98 -16.74 0.94 1.14
CA SER A 98 -17.60 2.04 0.70
C SER A 98 -18.13 1.83 -0.71
N LYS A 99 -19.28 2.43 -1.05
CA LYS A 99 -19.82 2.42 -2.41
C LYS A 99 -18.88 3.08 -3.43
N VAL A 100 -18.00 3.98 -2.98
CA VAL A 100 -17.02 4.67 -3.85
C VAL A 100 -16.01 3.71 -4.47
N VAL A 101 -15.74 2.56 -3.84
CA VAL A 101 -14.82 1.52 -4.34
C VAL A 101 -15.17 1.08 -5.77
N ASN A 102 -16.45 1.05 -6.13
CA ASN A 102 -16.88 0.65 -7.47
C ASN A 102 -16.46 1.63 -8.57
N LYS A 103 -16.08 2.85 -8.20
CA LYS A 103 -15.60 3.89 -9.11
C LYS A 103 -14.08 3.91 -9.25
N VAL A 104 -13.34 3.21 -8.39
CA VAL A 104 -11.86 3.17 -8.42
C VAL A 104 -11.38 2.45 -9.67
N LYS A 105 -10.66 3.16 -10.54
CA LYS A 105 -10.06 2.67 -11.79
C LYS A 105 -8.56 2.47 -11.70
N LYS A 106 -7.89 3.31 -10.90
CA LYS A 106 -6.44 3.25 -10.69
C LYS A 106 -6.14 3.38 -9.21
N ILE A 107 -5.08 2.74 -8.77
CA ILE A 107 -4.61 2.73 -7.40
C ILE A 107 -3.18 3.26 -7.38
N LYS A 108 -2.81 4.06 -6.38
CA LYS A 108 -1.42 4.38 -6.07
C LYS A 108 -1.11 3.91 -4.66
N VAL A 109 0.02 3.24 -4.51
CA VAL A 109 0.58 2.85 -3.20
C VAL A 109 1.98 3.43 -3.10
N TYR A 110 2.27 4.13 -2.01
CA TYR A 110 3.57 4.74 -1.80
C TYR A 110 3.96 4.78 -0.32
N PRO A 111 5.26 4.71 -0.01
CA PRO A 111 5.73 4.82 1.36
C PRO A 111 5.60 6.26 1.86
N VAL A 112 5.35 6.40 3.16
CA VAL A 112 5.28 7.69 3.87
C VAL A 112 6.32 7.64 4.99
N GLU A 113 7.17 8.66 5.05
CA GLU A 113 8.13 8.82 6.15
C GLU A 113 7.36 9.11 7.44
N GLU A 114 7.79 8.47 8.51
CA GLU A 114 7.16 8.56 9.82
C GLU A 114 8.11 9.27 10.80
N ASP A 115 7.58 10.21 11.58
CA ASP A 115 8.33 10.97 12.62
C ASP A 115 8.69 10.11 13.84
#